data_AF-A0A2R5LEF9-F1
#
_entry.id   AF-A0A2R5LEF9-F1
#
_cell.length_a   1.000
_cell.length_b   1.000
_cell.length_c   1.000
_cell.angle_alpha   90.00
_cell.angle_beta   90.00
_cell.angle_gamma   90.00
#
_symmetry.space_group_name_H-M   'P 1'
#
loop_
_entity.id
_entity.type
_entity.pdbx_description
1 polymer ?
#
loop_
_entity_poly.entity_id
_entity_poly.type
_entity_poly.pdbx_seq_one_letter_code
_entity_poly.pdbx_strand_id
1 'polypeptide(L)'
;MKILLCLTIFICSGHGEIEGMKKACREKQQPANDPGCMYYCDDTYETYGTYPDMTGCDYTGTRDGKCKDGLCYPGPKSKAPVGEP
;
A
#
# COMPACT_ATOMS: atom_id res chain seq x y z
N MET A 1 32.50 25.29 -15.66
CA MET A 1 31.11 25.16 -15.13
C MET A 1 30.27 24.39 -16.14
N LYS A 2 30.16 23.07 -16.01
CA LYS A 2 29.31 22.20 -16.88
C LYS A 2 29.18 20.78 -16.27
N ILE A 3 29.11 20.65 -14.95
CA ILE A 3 28.95 19.35 -14.26
C ILE A 3 27.99 19.50 -13.07
N LEU A 4 26.97 20.34 -13.21
CA LEU A 4 26.01 20.60 -12.13
C LEU A 4 24.56 20.46 -12.59
N LEU A 5 24.31 19.62 -13.61
CA LEU A 5 22.99 19.45 -14.21
C LEU A 5 22.52 17.98 -14.26
N CYS A 6 23.32 17.01 -13.80
CA CYS A 6 23.00 15.58 -13.92
C CYS A 6 22.47 14.94 -12.63
N LEU A 7 22.38 15.67 -11.51
CA LEU A 7 22.04 15.11 -10.19
C LEU A 7 20.59 15.35 -9.75
N THR A 8 19.72 15.86 -10.63
CA THR A 8 18.31 16.14 -10.32
C THR A 8 17.31 15.10 -10.86
N ILE A 9 17.77 14.03 -11.53
CA ILE A 9 16.87 13.08 -12.22
C ILE A 9 16.56 11.81 -11.39
N PHE A 10 17.13 11.66 -10.18
CA PHE A 10 17.03 10.42 -9.40
C PHE A 10 16.12 10.49 -8.17
N ILE A 11 14.94 11.13 -8.30
CA ILE A 11 13.86 10.97 -7.31
C ILE A 11 12.53 10.70 -8.03
N CYS A 12 12.49 9.69 -8.89
CA CYS A 12 11.26 8.97 -9.19
C CYS A 12 11.38 7.59 -8.54
N SER A 13 11.41 7.58 -7.21
CA SER A 13 11.21 6.36 -6.44
C SER A 13 9.82 5.83 -6.78
N GLY A 14 9.77 4.64 -7.36
CA GLY A 14 8.58 4.04 -7.95
C GLY A 14 7.38 4.07 -7.02
N HIS A 15 6.35 4.82 -7.42
CA HIS A 15 5.00 4.55 -6.96
C HIS A 15 4.43 3.56 -7.96
N GLY A 16 4.18 2.32 -7.52
CA GLY A 16 3.39 1.37 -8.29
C GLY A 16 1.97 1.94 -8.45
N GLU A 17 1.75 2.68 -9.52
CA GLU A 17 0.43 3.13 -9.91
C GLU A 17 -0.30 1.92 -10.50
N ILE A 18 -1.51 1.66 -10.00
CA ILE A 18 -2.38 0.62 -10.55
C ILE A 18 -2.93 1.16 -11.87
N GLU A 19 -2.78 0.40 -12.96
CA GLU A 19 -3.27 0.81 -14.28
C GLU A 19 -4.77 1.14 -14.22
N GLY A 20 -5.16 2.30 -14.76
CA GLY A 20 -6.54 2.80 -14.70
C GLY A 20 -6.95 3.45 -13.38
N MET A 21 -6.03 3.57 -12.40
CA MET A 21 -6.31 4.18 -11.10
C MET A 21 -5.32 5.29 -10.75
N LYS A 22 -5.77 6.23 -9.92
CA LYS A 22 -5.01 7.40 -9.48
C LYS A 22 -4.82 7.40 -7.97
N LYS A 23 -3.56 7.39 -7.52
CA LYS A 23 -3.23 7.53 -6.08
C LYS A 23 -3.32 8.99 -5.63
N ALA A 24 -4.53 9.50 -5.40
CA ALA A 24 -4.74 10.91 -5.05
C ALA A 24 -5.68 11.15 -3.86
N CYS A 25 -6.06 10.10 -3.12
CA CYS A 25 -6.80 10.31 -1.89
C CYS A 25 -5.93 11.00 -0.82
N ARG A 26 -6.56 11.86 -0.02
CA ARG A 26 -5.93 12.39 1.19
C ARG A 26 -5.56 11.26 2.13
N GLU A 27 -4.38 11.37 2.75
CA GLU A 27 -3.97 10.45 3.81
C GLU A 27 -5.00 10.42 4.94
N LYS A 28 -5.27 9.22 5.45
CA LYS A 28 -6.15 9.01 6.59
C LYS A 28 -5.67 7.85 7.45
N GLN A 29 -6.06 7.86 8.73
CA GLN A 29 -5.82 6.71 9.59
C GLN A 29 -6.71 5.53 9.20
N GLN A 30 -6.18 4.32 9.38
CA GLN A 30 -6.95 3.11 9.18
C GLN A 30 -8.07 3.03 10.24
N PRO A 31 -9.34 2.86 9.83
CA PRO A 31 -10.42 2.62 10.76
C PRO A 31 -10.16 1.36 11.59
N ALA A 32 -10.70 1.33 12.81
CA ALA A 32 -10.68 0.13 13.63
C ALA A 32 -11.34 -1.02 12.85
N ASN A 33 -10.66 -2.17 12.79
CA ASN A 33 -11.12 -3.39 12.12
C ASN A 33 -11.20 -3.34 10.58
N ASP A 34 -10.71 -2.29 9.90
CA ASP A 34 -10.53 -2.35 8.44
C ASP A 34 -9.49 -3.46 8.12
N PRO A 35 -9.82 -4.44 7.26
CA PRO A 35 -8.93 -5.55 6.93
C PRO A 35 -7.90 -5.19 5.85
N GLY A 36 -8.11 -4.09 5.11
CA GLY A 36 -7.35 -3.72 3.92
C GLY A 36 -6.22 -2.72 4.17
N CYS A 37 -5.36 -2.56 3.16
CA CYS A 37 -4.27 -1.58 3.12
C CYS A 37 -4.51 -0.43 2.14
N MET A 38 -5.60 -0.50 1.38
CA MET A 38 -5.99 0.48 0.37
C MET A 38 -7.44 0.92 0.63
N TYR A 39 -7.76 2.15 0.27
CA TYR A 39 -9.12 2.67 0.34
C TYR A 39 -9.41 3.57 -0.86
N TYR A 40 -10.71 3.68 -1.18
CA TYR A 40 -11.22 4.62 -2.16
C TYR A 40 -11.74 5.88 -1.46
N CYS A 41 -11.69 7.02 -2.16
CA CYS A 41 -12.24 8.29 -1.69
C CYS A 41 -13.25 8.91 -2.67
N ASP A 42 -13.59 8.18 -3.72
CA ASP A 42 -14.65 8.47 -4.66
C ASP A 42 -15.52 7.23 -4.91
N ASP A 43 -16.66 7.44 -5.56
CA ASP A 43 -17.60 6.39 -5.93
C ASP A 43 -17.28 5.76 -7.30
N THR A 44 -16.29 6.30 -8.03
CA THR A 44 -15.84 5.74 -9.31
C THR A 44 -14.88 4.57 -9.11
N TYR A 45 -14.31 4.42 -7.90
CA TYR A 45 -13.27 3.45 -7.58
C TYR A 45 -12.00 3.64 -8.42
N GLU A 46 -11.80 4.84 -8.96
CA GLU A 46 -10.63 5.18 -9.75
C GLU A 46 -9.60 5.93 -8.91
N THR A 47 -10.01 6.65 -7.86
CA THR A 47 -9.08 7.33 -6.95
C THR A 47 -8.90 6.55 -5.65
N TYR A 48 -7.64 6.21 -5.37
CA TYR A 48 -7.27 5.44 -4.19
C TYR A 48 -6.22 6.13 -3.32
N GLY A 49 -6.15 5.66 -2.07
CA GLY A 49 -5.09 5.95 -1.11
C GLY A 49 -4.66 4.67 -0.41
N THR A 50 -3.52 4.72 0.26
CA THR A 50 -2.98 3.59 1.04
C THR A 50 -2.95 3.98 2.51
N TYR A 51 -3.35 3.07 3.38
CA TYR A 51 -3.17 3.28 4.82
C TYR A 51 -1.68 3.31 5.17
N PRO A 52 -1.29 3.96 6.30
CA PRO A 52 0.09 4.03 6.72
C PRO A 52 0.73 2.64 6.83
N ASP A 53 2.02 2.56 6.53
CA ASP A 53 2.77 1.33 6.70
C ASP A 53 2.71 0.85 8.16
N MET A 54 2.85 -0.46 8.34
CA MET A 54 2.84 -1.16 9.63
C MET A 54 1.48 -1.20 10.36
N THR A 55 0.41 -0.63 9.78
CA THR A 55 -0.95 -0.89 10.25
C THR A 55 -1.34 -2.36 10.02
N GLY A 56 -2.32 -2.84 10.79
CA GLY A 56 -2.73 -4.25 10.74
C GLY A 56 -3.65 -4.51 9.55
N CYS A 57 -3.46 -5.65 8.88
CA CYS A 57 -4.32 -6.11 7.79
C CYS A 57 -4.55 -7.62 7.88
N ASP A 58 -5.56 -8.11 7.18
CA ASP A 58 -5.94 -9.51 7.18
C ASP A 58 -5.19 -10.28 6.10
N TYR A 59 -4.02 -10.83 6.43
CA TYR A 59 -3.23 -11.62 5.49
C TYR A 59 -3.81 -13.04 5.32
N THR A 60 -4.14 -13.70 6.44
CA THR A 60 -4.84 -15.01 6.47
C THR A 60 -6.29 -14.92 6.98
N GLY A 61 -6.88 -13.71 7.01
CA GLY A 61 -8.20 -13.48 7.58
C GLY A 61 -8.23 -13.36 9.11
N THR A 62 -7.06 -13.20 9.76
CA THR A 62 -6.94 -13.13 11.24
C THR A 62 -6.18 -11.90 11.74
N ARG A 63 -6.13 -10.82 10.94
CA ARG A 63 -5.41 -9.58 11.24
C ARG A 63 -3.94 -9.79 11.61
N ASP A 64 -3.34 -10.76 10.95
CA ASP A 64 -1.99 -11.28 11.18
C ASP A 64 -0.93 -10.60 10.30
N GLY A 65 -1.37 -9.79 9.34
CA GLY A 65 -0.53 -9.09 8.37
C GLY A 65 -0.17 -7.65 8.74
N LYS A 66 0.70 -7.07 7.91
CA LYS A 66 1.14 -5.67 7.98
C LYS A 66 1.03 -4.99 6.62
N CYS A 67 0.49 -3.78 6.61
CA CYS A 67 0.48 -2.95 5.41
C CYS A 67 1.88 -2.45 5.07
N LYS A 68 2.22 -2.53 3.80
CA LYS A 68 3.40 -1.89 3.22
C LYS A 68 3.09 -1.52 1.77
N ASP A 69 3.28 -0.26 1.40
CA ASP A 69 3.05 0.25 0.04
C ASP A 69 1.63 -0.05 -0.50
N GLY A 70 0.63 -0.14 0.38
CA GLY A 70 -0.76 -0.46 0.01
C GLY A 70 -1.09 -1.96 -0.14
N LEU A 71 -0.12 -2.84 0.10
CA LEU A 71 -0.32 -4.29 0.07
C LEU A 71 -0.22 -4.89 1.47
N CYS A 72 -0.93 -6.00 1.69
CA CYS A 72 -0.90 -6.74 2.94
C CYS A 72 0.16 -7.85 2.90
N TYR A 73 1.18 -7.74 3.74
CA TYR A 73 2.27 -8.72 3.86
C TYR A 73 2.12 -9.57 5.12
N PRO A 74 2.66 -10.80 5.14
CA PRO A 74 2.65 -11.64 6.33
C PRO A 74 3.38 -10.95 7.49
N GLY A 75 2.75 -10.94 8.66
CA GLY A 75 3.37 -10.48 9.91
C GLY A 75 3.93 -11.64 10.73
N PRO A 76 4.48 -11.36 11.93
CA PRO A 76 5.07 -12.38 12.79
C PRO A 76 4.10 -13.49 13.24
N LYS A 77 2.79 -13.20 13.21
CA LYS A 77 1.72 -14.14 13.56
C LYS A 77 1.12 -14.84 12.36
N SER A 78 1.49 -14.44 11.14
CA SER A 78 1.02 -15.07 9.93
C SER A 78 1.57 -16.47 9.82
N LYS A 79 0.66 -17.43 9.66
CA LYS A 79 1.01 -18.77 9.25
C LYS A 79 0.96 -18.77 7.73
N ALA A 80 1.97 -19.31 7.07
CA ALA A 80 1.84 -19.56 5.64
C ALA A 80 0.53 -20.34 5.40
N PRO A 81 -0.30 -19.96 4.42
CA PRO A 81 -1.33 -20.86 3.93
C PRO A 81 -0.63 -22.18 3.64
N VAL A 82 -1.03 -23.25 4.33
CA VAL A 82 -0.57 -24.59 3.98
C VAL A 82 -1.16 -24.82 2.60
N GLY A 83 -0.35 -24.66 1.56
CA GLY A 83 -0.79 -24.93 0.20
C GLY A 83 -1.31 -26.36 0.18
N GLU A 84 -2.59 -26.54 -0.17
CA GLU A 84 -2.98 -27.81 -0.76
C GLU A 84 -2.22 -27.93 -2.09
N PRO A 85 -1.57 -29.09 -2.34
CA PRO A 85 -0.77 -29.32 -3.54
C PRO A 85 -1.55 -29.21 -4.85
#